data_AF-A0A359CLE2-F1
#
_entry.id   AF-A0A359CLE2-F1
#
_cell.length_a   1.000
_cell.length_b   1.000
_cell.length_c   1.000
_cell.angle_alpha   90.00
_cell.angle_beta   90.00
_cell.angle_gamma   90.00
#
_symmetry.space_group_name_H-M   'P 1'
#
loop_
_entity.id
_entity.type
_entity.pdbx_description
1 polymer ?
#
loop_
_entity_poly.entity_id
_entity_poly.type
_entity_poly.pdbx_seq_one_letter_code
_entity_poly.pdbx_strand_id
1 'polypeptide(L)'
;MDNLKCISKNDIENFSNHYHSRVENETISNAVIKNGIKNVSLNNQSLINMNYTFSNEIDAGTITNQKKSGRCWMFAGLNLLRINVMKKCNLENFEFSESYGMFYDKFEKFNCFLENI
;
A
#
# COMPACT_ATOMS: atom_id res chain seq x y z
N MET A 1 2.79 39.51 -5.47
CA MET A 1 2.98 38.22 -4.75
C MET A 1 2.23 38.36 -3.42
N ASP A 2 0.91 38.57 -3.49
CA ASP A 2 0.16 39.21 -2.39
C ASP A 2 -1.16 38.48 -2.14
N ASN A 3 -1.08 37.31 -1.50
CA ASN A 3 -2.17 36.73 -0.70
C ASN A 3 -1.72 35.43 0.00
N LEU A 4 -0.61 35.48 0.74
CA LEU A 4 -0.32 34.42 1.71
C LEU A 4 -1.24 34.63 2.91
N LYS A 5 -2.33 33.84 2.95
CA LYS A 5 -3.28 33.83 4.06
C LYS A 5 -2.60 33.13 5.24
N CYS A 6 -2.07 33.90 6.18
CA CYS A 6 -1.50 33.37 7.41
C CYS A 6 -2.61 32.97 8.39
N ILE A 7 -2.36 31.91 9.15
CA ILE A 7 -3.23 31.52 10.27
C ILE A 7 -3.10 32.60 11.36
N SER A 8 -4.21 33.28 11.65
CA SER A 8 -4.29 34.30 12.69
C SER A 8 -4.57 33.69 14.06
N LYS A 9 -4.39 34.48 15.13
CA LYS A 9 -4.78 34.05 16.49
C LYS A 9 -6.27 33.73 16.60
N ASN A 10 -7.11 34.52 15.92
CA ASN A 10 -8.55 34.30 15.87
C ASN A 10 -8.90 32.95 15.21
N ASP A 11 -8.15 32.53 14.20
CA ASP A 11 -8.35 31.22 13.56
C ASP A 11 -8.06 30.07 14.54
N ILE A 12 -6.98 30.18 15.33
CA ILE A 12 -6.61 29.19 16.35
C ILE A 12 -7.68 29.08 17.43
N GLU A 13 -8.19 30.21 17.92
CA GLU A 13 -9.28 30.24 18.89
C GLU A 13 -10.55 29.59 18.32
N ASN A 14 -10.90 29.88 17.06
CA ASN A 14 -12.02 29.25 16.38
C ASN A 14 -11.84 27.73 16.22
N PHE A 15 -10.64 27.26 15.87
CA PHE A 15 -10.36 25.83 15.77
C PHE A 15 -10.44 25.13 17.12
N SER A 16 -9.93 25.76 18.18
CA SER A 16 -10.01 25.24 19.55
C SER A 16 -11.47 25.13 19.99
N ASN A 17 -12.27 26.18 19.79
CA ASN A 17 -13.70 26.18 20.12
C ASN A 17 -14.46 25.11 19.32
N HIS A 18 -14.17 24.96 18.03
CA HIS A 18 -14.77 23.92 17.20
C HIS A 18 -14.38 22.51 17.68
N TYR A 19 -13.13 22.31 18.09
CA TYR A 19 -12.69 21.04 18.67
C TYR A 19 -13.41 20.74 19.99
N HIS A 20 -13.50 21.71 20.89
CA HIS A 20 -14.17 21.53 22.19
C HIS A 20 -15.71 21.51 22.10
N SER A 21 -16.30 21.88 20.96
CA SER A 21 -17.75 21.80 20.74
C SER A 21 -18.32 20.38 20.79
N ARG A 22 -17.47 19.36 20.60
CA ARG A 22 -17.84 17.95 20.62
C ARG A 22 -17.07 17.23 21.72
N VAL A 23 -17.79 16.70 22.70
CA VAL A 23 -17.20 15.99 23.86
C VAL A 23 -16.44 14.73 23.43
N GLU A 24 -16.82 14.11 22.31
CA GLU A 24 -16.19 12.89 21.82
C GLU A 24 -14.76 13.14 21.32
N ASN A 25 -14.45 14.37 20.89
CA ASN A 25 -13.16 14.71 20.31
C ASN A 25 -12.00 14.46 21.27
N GLU A 26 -12.17 14.75 22.57
CA GLU A 26 -11.14 14.48 23.57
C GLU A 26 -10.87 12.97 23.71
N THR A 27 -11.93 12.18 23.78
CA THR A 27 -11.82 10.71 23.88
C THR A 27 -11.17 10.13 22.63
N ILE A 28 -11.56 10.60 21.44
CA ILE A 28 -10.98 10.19 20.16
C ILE A 28 -9.50 10.58 20.09
N SER A 29 -9.14 11.80 20.46
CA SER A 29 -7.74 12.26 20.46
C SER A 29 -6.88 11.43 21.40
N ASN A 30 -7.34 11.15 22.62
CA ASN A 30 -6.62 10.30 23.57
C ASN A 30 -6.45 8.87 23.03
N ALA A 31 -7.48 8.33 22.38
CA ALA A 31 -7.39 7.01 21.73
C ALA A 31 -6.36 7.01 20.59
N VAL A 32 -6.35 8.04 19.74
CA VAL A 32 -5.43 8.17 18.59
C VAL A 32 -4.00 8.40 19.05
N ILE A 33 -3.75 9.25 20.06
CA ILE A 33 -2.42 9.51 20.63
C ILE A 33 -1.83 8.21 21.18
N LYS A 34 -2.63 7.42 21.89
CA LYS A 34 -2.16 6.18 22.53
C LYS A 34 -1.97 5.02 21.55
N ASN A 35 -2.88 4.85 20.59
CA ASN A 35 -2.95 3.63 19.77
C ASN A 35 -2.61 3.83 18.29
N GLY A 36 -2.49 5.08 17.83
CA GLY A 36 -2.30 5.44 16.42
C GLY A 36 -3.58 5.37 15.59
N ILE A 37 -3.63 6.17 14.52
CA ILE A 37 -4.84 6.34 13.69
C ILE A 37 -5.33 5.01 13.09
N LYS A 38 -4.41 4.17 12.59
CA LYS A 38 -4.74 2.90 11.92
C LYS A 38 -5.55 1.98 12.84
N ASN A 39 -5.11 1.83 14.08
CA ASN A 39 -5.74 0.92 15.03
C ASN A 39 -7.10 1.46 15.52
N VAL A 40 -7.19 2.77 15.78
CA VAL A 40 -8.45 3.40 16.22
C VAL A 40 -9.51 3.40 15.11
N SER A 41 -9.08 3.55 13.85
CA SER A 41 -9.98 3.56 12.69
C SER A 41 -10.46 2.17 12.25
N LEU A 42 -10.08 1.09 12.95
CA LEU A 42 -10.47 -0.27 12.57
C LEU A 42 -11.98 -0.45 12.66
N ASN A 43 -12.59 -0.88 11.55
CA ASN A 43 -14.01 -1.19 11.47
C ASN A 43 -14.24 -2.71 11.53
N ASN A 44 -14.76 -3.20 12.65
CA ASN A 44 -15.07 -4.63 12.85
C ASN A 44 -16.08 -5.17 11.83
N GLN A 45 -17.06 -4.35 11.40
CA GLN A 45 -18.02 -4.79 10.37
C GLN A 45 -17.33 -5.05 9.03
N SER A 46 -16.32 -4.24 8.69
CA SER A 46 -15.52 -4.46 7.47
C SER A 46 -14.79 -5.79 7.52
N LEU A 47 -14.24 -6.16 8.69
CA LEU A 47 -13.59 -7.45 8.88
C LEU A 47 -14.56 -8.63 8.72
N ILE A 48 -15.77 -8.51 9.30
CA ILE A 48 -16.83 -9.54 9.15
C ILE A 48 -17.26 -9.69 7.70
N ASN A 49 -17.35 -8.57 6.96
CA ASN A 49 -17.77 -8.58 5.56
C ASN A 49 -16.68 -9.10 4.61
N MET A 50 -15.42 -9.11 5.03
CA MET A 50 -14.27 -9.52 4.21
C MET A 50 -14.05 -11.04 4.28
N ASN A 51 -14.94 -11.78 3.63
CA ASN A 51 -14.84 -13.25 3.51
C ASN A 51 -13.84 -13.65 2.42
N TYR A 52 -12.92 -14.55 2.75
CA TYR A 52 -11.91 -15.08 1.81
C TYR A 52 -12.37 -16.36 1.09
N THR A 53 -13.66 -16.47 0.81
CA THR A 53 -14.24 -17.60 0.07
C THR A 53 -14.72 -17.10 -1.28
N PHE A 54 -14.17 -17.67 -2.36
CA PHE A 54 -14.48 -17.24 -3.71
C PHE A 54 -15.11 -18.40 -4.49
N SER A 55 -16.05 -18.09 -5.40
CA SER A 55 -16.70 -19.12 -6.21
C SER A 55 -15.75 -19.74 -7.25
N ASN A 56 -14.72 -18.98 -7.66
CA ASN A 56 -13.72 -19.38 -8.63
C ASN A 56 -12.35 -19.02 -8.08
N GLU A 57 -11.50 -20.03 -7.88
CA GLU A 57 -10.14 -19.86 -7.38
C GLU A 57 -9.14 -20.41 -8.41
N ILE A 58 -7.98 -19.76 -8.47
CA ILE A 58 -6.88 -20.15 -9.34
C ILE A 58 -5.78 -20.71 -8.45
N ASP A 59 -5.30 -21.91 -8.76
CA ASP A 59 -4.09 -22.44 -8.13
C ASP A 59 -2.87 -21.62 -8.59
N ALA A 60 -2.32 -20.84 -7.65
CA ALA A 60 -1.26 -19.87 -7.90
C ALA A 60 0.10 -20.29 -7.29
N GLY A 61 0.21 -21.49 -6.74
CA GLY A 61 1.43 -21.96 -6.07
C GLY A 61 1.78 -21.18 -4.80
N THR A 62 3.06 -21.20 -4.38
CA THR A 62 3.48 -20.58 -3.12
C THR A 62 3.63 -19.07 -3.21
N ILE A 63 3.42 -18.36 -2.11
CA ILE A 63 3.56 -16.90 -2.02
C ILE A 63 5.02 -16.46 -2.27
N THR A 64 5.20 -15.45 -3.12
CA THR A 64 6.50 -14.79 -3.37
C THR A 64 6.72 -13.60 -2.44
N ASN A 65 7.97 -13.20 -2.17
CA ASN A 65 8.27 -12.07 -1.29
C ASN A 65 9.32 -11.10 -1.87
N GLN A 66 8.89 -9.89 -2.22
CA GLN A 66 9.78 -8.83 -2.73
C GLN A 66 10.75 -8.26 -1.69
N LYS A 67 10.54 -8.56 -0.40
CA LYS A 67 11.28 -8.03 0.76
C LYS A 67 11.29 -6.50 0.75
N LYS A 68 12.37 -5.88 1.24
CA LYS A 68 12.53 -4.42 1.28
C LYS A 68 12.94 -3.86 -0.09
N SER A 69 12.07 -4.02 -1.09
CA SER A 69 12.29 -3.48 -2.44
C SER A 69 10.99 -2.97 -3.05
N GLY A 70 11.08 -2.06 -4.03
CA GLY A 70 9.93 -1.49 -4.76
C GLY A 70 9.55 -2.27 -6.01
N ARG A 71 9.51 -3.61 -5.95
CA ARG A 71 9.38 -4.50 -7.12
C ARG A 71 7.97 -5.09 -7.32
N CYS A 72 6.96 -4.60 -6.61
CA CYS A 72 5.60 -5.18 -6.62
C CYS A 72 5.02 -5.37 -8.02
N TRP A 73 5.23 -4.41 -8.93
CA TRP A 73 4.76 -4.47 -10.31
C TRP A 73 5.34 -5.68 -11.07
N MET A 74 6.61 -6.00 -10.84
CA MET A 74 7.28 -7.13 -11.48
C MET A 74 6.87 -8.47 -10.86
N PHE A 75 6.79 -8.53 -9.52
CA PHE A 75 6.27 -9.72 -8.83
C PHE A 75 4.84 -10.03 -9.27
N ALA A 76 3.96 -9.03 -9.37
CA ALA A 76 2.58 -9.22 -9.82
C ALA A 76 2.52 -9.78 -11.26
N GLY A 77 3.31 -9.22 -12.19
CA GLY A 77 3.37 -9.71 -13.57
C GLY A 77 3.91 -11.13 -13.68
N LEU A 78 5.01 -11.44 -12.97
CA LEU A 78 5.63 -12.76 -13.01
C LEU A 78 4.79 -13.82 -12.29
N ASN A 79 4.06 -13.45 -11.24
CA ASN A 79 3.11 -14.32 -10.55
C ASN A 79 1.93 -14.74 -11.44
N LEU A 80 1.49 -13.86 -12.34
CA LEU A 80 0.48 -14.21 -13.33
C LEU A 80 1.05 -15.19 -14.37
N LEU A 81 2.26 -14.93 -14.87
CA LEU A 81 2.87 -15.73 -15.93
C LEU A 81 3.25 -17.14 -15.47
N ARG A 82 3.71 -17.29 -14.22
CA ARG A 82 4.18 -18.59 -13.71
C ARG A 82 3.10 -19.66 -13.68
N ILE A 83 1.83 -19.27 -13.50
CA ILE A 83 0.68 -20.20 -13.48
C ILE A 83 0.64 -21.02 -14.78
N ASN A 84 0.92 -20.39 -15.92
CA ASN A 84 0.94 -21.07 -17.21
C ASN A 84 2.14 -22.01 -17.34
N VAL A 85 3.30 -21.62 -16.82
CA VAL A 85 4.51 -22.48 -16.82
C VAL A 85 4.29 -23.70 -15.93
N MET A 86 3.77 -23.50 -14.72
CA MET A 86 3.43 -24.56 -13.78
C MET A 86 2.50 -25.60 -14.41
N LYS A 87 1.42 -25.13 -15.05
CA LYS A 87 0.46 -26.02 -15.74
C LYS A 87 1.10 -26.76 -16.92
N LYS A 88 1.89 -26.07 -17.76
CA LYS A 88 2.51 -26.67 -18.95
C LYS A 88 3.60 -27.68 -18.62
N CYS A 89 4.36 -27.42 -17.56
CA CYS A 89 5.51 -28.25 -17.16
C CYS A 89 5.17 -29.23 -16.03
N ASN A 90 3.91 -29.28 -15.58
CA ASN A 90 3.44 -30.10 -14.46
C ASN A 90 4.28 -29.90 -13.19
N LEU A 91 4.52 -28.64 -12.83
CA LEU A 91 5.28 -28.25 -11.64
C LEU A 91 4.31 -27.83 -10.53
N GLU A 92 4.52 -28.35 -9.32
CA GLU A 92 3.76 -27.95 -8.12
C GLU A 92 4.03 -26.48 -7.76
N ASN A 93 5.27 -26.01 -7.97
CA ASN A 93 5.65 -24.64 -7.69
C ASN A 93 6.76 -24.16 -8.62
N PHE A 94 6.73 -22.87 -8.96
CA PHE A 94 7.72 -22.23 -9.82
C PHE A 94 7.83 -20.74 -9.51
N GLU A 95 9.02 -20.17 -9.71
CA GLU A 95 9.27 -18.73 -9.60
C GLU A 95 10.22 -18.31 -10.73
N PHE A 96 9.90 -17.19 -11.39
CA PHE A 96 10.83 -16.57 -12.32
C PHE A 96 11.90 -15.80 -11.54
N SER A 97 13.07 -15.58 -12.12
CA SER A 97 14.05 -14.70 -11.47
C SER A 97 13.62 -13.23 -11.57
N GLU A 98 12.97 -12.68 -10.53
CA GLU A 98 12.64 -11.25 -10.47
C GLU A 98 13.90 -10.39 -10.35
N SER A 99 14.97 -10.96 -9.78
CA SER A 99 16.27 -10.31 -9.68
C SER A 99 16.92 -10.13 -11.05
N TYR A 100 16.74 -11.09 -11.97
CA TYR A 100 17.17 -10.95 -13.37
C TYR A 100 16.43 -9.81 -14.06
N GLY A 101 15.09 -9.77 -13.96
CA GLY A 101 14.31 -8.66 -14.52
C GLY A 101 14.69 -7.30 -13.91
N MET A 102 14.95 -7.25 -12.60
CA MET A 102 15.34 -6.01 -11.91
C MET A 102 16.71 -5.50 -12.32
N PHE A 103 17.65 -6.40 -12.65
CA PHE A 103 18.96 -6.00 -13.13
C PHE A 103 18.83 -5.18 -14.41
N TYR A 104 18.10 -5.69 -15.41
CA TYR A 104 17.90 -4.99 -16.67
C TYR A 104 17.02 -3.74 -16.52
N ASP A 105 15.98 -3.78 -15.68
CA ASP A 105 15.18 -2.58 -15.39
C ASP A 105 16.05 -1.42 -14.88
N LYS A 106 16.98 -1.69 -13.96
CA LYS A 106 17.90 -0.67 -13.45
C LYS A 106 18.90 -0.20 -14.51
N PHE A 107 19.44 -1.13 -15.29
CA PHE A 107 20.39 -0.83 -16.35
C PHE A 107 19.75 0.08 -17.42
N GLU A 108 18.57 -0.29 -17.92
CA GLU A 108 17.84 0.48 -18.92
C GLU A 108 17.38 1.84 -18.41
N LYS A 109 16.91 1.93 -17.16
CA LYS A 109 16.54 3.21 -16.55
C LYS A 109 17.73 4.15 -16.39
N PHE A 110 18.91 3.62 -16.10
CA PHE A 110 20.12 4.42 -16.05
C PHE A 110 20.48 4.96 -17.43
N ASN A 111 20.43 4.11 -18.47
CA ASN A 111 20.67 4.56 -19.85
C ASN A 111 19.64 5.61 -20.29
N CYS A 112 18.35 5.38 -20.04
CA CYS A 112 17.27 6.32 -20.32
C CYS A 112 17.44 7.65 -19.57
N PHE A 113 17.94 7.62 -18.34
CA PHE A 113 18.25 8.85 -17.60
C PHE A 113 19.36 9.66 -18.29
N LEU A 114 20.42 9.00 -18.79
CA LEU A 114 21.52 9.69 -19.49
C LEU A 114 21.07 10.31 -20.82
N GLU A 115 20.19 9.64 -21.57
CA GLU A 115 19.67 10.15 -22.85
C GLU A 115 18.70 11.33 -22.69
N ASN A 116 18.10 11.50 -21.51
CA ASN A 116 17.14 12.56 -21.21
C ASN A 116 17.79 13.82 -20.61
N ILE A 117 19.11 13.86 -20.45
CA ILE A 117 19.90 15.02 -20.03
C ILE A 117 20.49 15.70 -21.26
#